data_AF-A0A1Y5P032-F1
#
_entry.id   AF-A0A1Y5P032-F1
#
_cell.length_a   1.000
_cell.length_b   1.000
_cell.length_c   1.000
_cell.angle_alpha   90.00
_cell.angle_beta   90.00
_cell.angle_gamma   90.00
#
_symmetry.space_group_name_H-M   'P 1'
#
loop_
_entity.id
_entity.type
_entity.pdbx_description
1 polymer ?
#
loop_
_entity_poly.entity_id
_entity_poly.type
_entity_poly.pdbx_seq_one_letter_code
_entity_poly.pdbx_strand_id
1 'polypeptide(L)' 'MLPPSERALRAKLAAHTSWANTEDRTARTANGRRAFDEKFLAEAGGDPVRAAHLRKAFYTRLALKSAAARRRRGGGSAA' A
#
# COMPACT_ATOMS: atom_id res chain seq x y z
N MET A 1 2.94 -14.22 -27.61
CA MET A 1 2.58 -13.90 -26.21
C MET A 1 3.67 -14.53 -25.32
N LEU A 2 4.32 -13.81 -24.40
CA LEU A 2 5.41 -14.38 -23.59
C LEU A 2 4.88 -15.39 -22.55
N PRO A 3 5.62 -16.47 -22.21
CA PRO A 3 5.32 -17.35 -21.09
C PRO A 3 5.20 -16.61 -19.74
N PRO A 4 4.47 -17.15 -18.74
CA PRO A 4 4.31 -16.50 -17.43
C PRO A 4 5.63 -16.15 -16.72
N SER A 5 6.63 -17.04 -16.80
CA SER A 5 7.97 -16.83 -16.22
C SER A 5 8.69 -15.64 -16.85
N GLU A 6 8.67 -15.53 -18.17
CA GLU A 6 9.29 -14.43 -18.90
C GLU A 6 8.55 -13.10 -18.70
N ARG A 7 7.22 -13.12 -18.59
CA ARG A 7 6.45 -11.91 -18.23
C ARG A 7 6.86 -11.38 -16.85
N ALA A 8 7.09 -12.27 -15.89
CA ALA A 8 7.56 -11.91 -14.56
C ALA A 8 8.99 -11.31 -14.61
N LEU A 9 9.89 -11.92 -15.38
CA LEU A 9 11.25 -11.38 -15.59
C LEU A 9 11.23 -9.99 -16.23
N ARG A 10 10.41 -9.80 -17.27
CA ARG A 10 10.24 -8.50 -17.93
C ARG A 10 9.70 -7.44 -16.98
N ALA A 11 8.73 -7.78 -16.13
CA ALA A 11 8.18 -6.86 -15.13
C ALA A 11 9.23 -6.46 -14.08
N LYS A 12 10.06 -7.40 -13.62
CA LYS A 12 11.17 -7.13 -12.70
C LYS A 12 12.21 -6.19 -13.34
N LEU A 13 12.63 -6.49 -14.57
CA LEU A 13 13.57 -5.65 -15.32
C LEU A 13 13.04 -4.21 -15.41
N ALA A 14 11.80 -4.04 -15.85
CA ALA A 14 11.16 -2.72 -15.96
C ALA A 14 11.09 -2.00 -14.60
N ALA A 15 10.76 -2.71 -13.51
CA ALA A 15 10.73 -2.12 -12.18
C ALA A 15 12.10 -1.63 -11.73
N HIS A 16 13.15 -2.45 -11.88
CA HIS A 16 14.52 -2.09 -11.49
C HIS A 16 15.05 -0.91 -12.32
N THR A 17 14.90 -0.95 -13.65
CA THR A 17 15.29 0.16 -14.53
C THR A 17 14.53 1.44 -14.16
N SER A 18 13.23 1.34 -13.92
CA SER A 18 12.42 2.50 -13.55
C SER A 18 12.87 3.13 -12.23
N TRP A 19 13.21 2.32 -11.22
CA TRP A 19 13.73 2.83 -9.94
C TRP A 19 15.14 3.39 -10.05
N ALA A 20 16.01 2.80 -10.89
CA ALA A 20 17.33 3.36 -11.17
C ALA A 20 17.24 4.75 -11.81
N ASN A 21 16.24 4.98 -12.67
CA ASN A 21 15.99 6.27 -13.30
C ASN A 21 15.26 7.28 -12.39
N THR A 22 14.96 6.93 -11.14
CA THR A 22 14.27 7.82 -10.20
C THR A 22 15.28 8.53 -9.31
N GLU A 23 15.55 9.78 -9.62
CA GLU A 23 16.44 10.63 -8.82
C GLU A 23 15.79 11.02 -7.49
N ASP A 24 14.55 11.55 -7.54
CA ASP A 24 13.77 11.87 -6.35
C ASP A 24 12.66 10.83 -6.09
N ARG A 25 12.94 9.95 -5.12
CA ARG A 25 12.01 8.91 -4.67
C ARG A 25 10.78 9.47 -3.97
N THR A 26 10.92 10.60 -3.29
CA THR A 26 9.84 11.29 -2.60
C THR A 26 8.89 11.88 -3.64
N ALA A 27 9.39 12.62 -4.63
CA ALA A 27 8.58 13.20 -5.69
C ALA A 27 7.80 12.13 -6.47
N ARG A 28 8.43 11.00 -6.83
CA ARG A 28 7.78 9.90 -7.56
C ARG A 28 6.50 9.38 -6.90
N THR A 29 6.44 9.41 -5.57
CA THR A 29 5.33 8.88 -4.79
C THR A 29 4.45 9.96 -4.15
N ALA A 30 4.76 11.25 -4.39
CA ALA A 30 4.07 12.38 -3.79
C ALA A 30 2.59 12.47 -4.18
N ASN A 31 2.27 12.28 -5.46
CA ASN A 31 0.88 12.32 -5.93
C ASN A 31 0.01 11.24 -5.26
N GLY A 32 0.55 10.02 -5.11
CA GLY A 32 -0.16 8.92 -4.46
C GLY A 32 -0.37 9.17 -2.96
N ARG A 33 0.64 9.73 -2.26
CA ARG A 33 0.48 10.13 -0.86
C ARG A 33 -0.56 11.22 -0.69
N ARG A 34 -0.50 12.26 -1.53
CA ARG A 34 -1.45 13.38 -1.49
C ARG A 34 -2.88 12.90 -1.71
N ALA A 35 -3.13 12.11 -2.75
CA ALA A 35 -4.47 11.56 -3.02
C ALA A 35 -5.00 10.70 -1.87
N PHE A 36 -4.11 9.96 -1.18
CA PHE A 36 -4.49 9.17 -0.02
C PHE A 36 -4.86 10.03 1.19
N ASP A 37 -4.16 11.13 1.42
CA ASP A 37 -4.51 12.07 2.50
C ASP A 37 -5.78 12.88 2.17
N GLU A 38 -5.94 13.32 0.92
CA GLU A 38 -7.13 14.01 0.42
C GLU A 38 -8.41 13.18 0.61
N LYS A 39 -8.33 11.86 0.42
CA LYS A 39 -9.46 10.95 0.68
C LYS A 39 -10.02 11.12 2.10
N PHE A 40 -9.16 11.16 3.11
CA PHE A 40 -9.62 11.27 4.50
C PHE A 40 -10.12 12.68 4.82
N LEU A 41 -9.53 13.70 4.19
CA LEU A 41 -10.01 15.07 4.32
C LEU A 41 -11.41 15.23 3.73
N ALA A 42 -11.66 14.64 2.55
CA ALA A 42 -12.98 14.61 1.94
C ALA A 42 -14.00 13.84 2.81
N GLU A 43 -13.63 12.66 3.33
CA GLU A 43 -14.50 11.87 4.23
C GLU A 43 -14.79 12.60 5.57
N ALA A 44 -13.86 13.44 6.02
CA ALA A 44 -14.03 14.28 7.18
C ALA A 44 -14.88 15.54 6.93
N GLY A 45 -15.23 15.83 5.68
CA GLY A 45 -15.91 17.08 5.30
C GLY A 45 -15.01 18.32 5.43
N GLY A 46 -13.71 18.15 5.24
CA GLY A 46 -12.72 19.25 5.33
C GLY A 46 -12.10 19.47 6.71
N ASP A 47 -12.54 18.75 7.75
CA ASP A 47 -11.95 18.84 9.09
C ASP A 47 -10.63 18.06 9.18
N PRO A 48 -9.47 18.73 9.36
CA PRO A 48 -8.17 18.07 9.41
C PRO A 48 -7.97 17.19 10.67
N VAL A 49 -8.59 17.55 11.81
CA VAL A 49 -8.48 16.77 13.04
C VAL A 49 -9.24 15.46 12.87
N ARG A 50 -10.49 15.53 12.37
CA ARG A 50 -11.28 14.35 12.06
C ARG A 50 -10.62 13.48 10.99
N ALA A 51 -10.03 14.07 9.94
CA ALA A 51 -9.28 13.34 8.92
C ALA A 51 -8.11 12.54 9.52
N ALA A 52 -7.35 13.13 10.44
CA ALA A 52 -6.26 12.44 11.13
C ALA A 52 -6.77 11.24 11.95
N HIS A 53 -7.91 11.37 12.63
CA HIS A 53 -8.55 10.26 13.35
C HIS A 53 -9.06 9.17 12.40
N LEU A 54 -9.67 9.53 11.26
CA LEU A 54 -10.12 8.57 10.24
C LEU A 54 -8.95 7.78 9.65
N ARG A 55 -7.83 8.46 9.35
CA ARG A 55 -6.59 7.82 8.88
C ARG A 55 -6.04 6.83 9.91
N LYS A 56 -5.98 7.21 11.19
CA LYS A 56 -5.58 6.29 12.27
C LYS A 56 -6.51 5.07 12.34
N ALA A 57 -7.82 5.29 12.33
CA ALA A 57 -8.80 4.22 12.35
C ALA A 57 -8.65 3.25 11.16
N PHE A 58 -8.36 3.77 9.95
CA PHE A 58 -8.09 2.96 8.76
C PHE A 58 -6.93 1.97 8.99
N TYR A 59 -5.78 2.46 9.46
CA TYR A 59 -4.62 1.61 9.72
C TYR A 59 -4.87 0.62 10.87
N THR A 60 -5.57 1.03 11.93
CA THR A 60 -5.94 0.13 13.01
C THR A 60 -6.82 -1.02 12.52
N ARG A 61 -7.82 -0.75 11.67
CA ARG A 61 -8.65 -1.79 11.05
C ARG A 61 -7.80 -2.73 10.18
N LEU A 62 -6.86 -2.20 9.41
CA LEU A 62 -5.95 -3.00 8.58
C LEU A 62 -5.06 -3.92 9.43
N ALA A 63 -4.52 -3.40 10.53
CA ALA A 63 -3.71 -4.17 11.47
C ALA A 63 -4.53 -5.29 12.13
N LEU A 64 -5.77 -5.01 12.54
CA LEU A 64 -6.67 -6.01 13.11
C LEU A 64 -6.97 -7.15 12.12
N LYS A 65 -7.27 -6.81 10.86
CA LYS A 65 -7.49 -7.80 9.79
C LYS A 65 -6.24 -8.64 9.55
N SER A 66 -5.07 -8.02 9.56
CA SER A 66 -3.78 -8.71 9.40
C SER A 66 -3.51 -9.69 10.55
N ALA A 67 -3.76 -9.28 11.79
CA ALA A 67 -3.61 -10.14 12.96
C ALA A 67 -4.56 -11.36 12.89
N ALA A 68 -5.82 -11.15 12.49
CA ALA A 68 -6.78 -12.23 12.28
C ALA A 68 -6.32 -13.20 11.19
N ALA A 69 -5.81 -12.69 10.06
CA ALA A 69 -5.29 -13.53 8.97
C ALA A 69 -4.09 -14.38 9.41
N ARG A 70 -3.16 -13.80 10.20
CA ARG A 70 -2.03 -14.54 10.76
C ARG A 70 -2.48 -15.64 11.72
N ARG A 71 -3.44 -15.38 12.61
CA ARG A 71 -4.01 -16.42 13.51
C ARG A 71 -4.57 -17.60 12.73
N ARG A 72 -5.33 -17.35 11.65
CA ARG A 72 -5.87 -18.42 10.79
C ARG A 72 -4.79 -19.24 10.10
N ARG A 73 -3.69 -18.63 9.68
CA ARG A 73 -2.55 -19.32 9.06
C ARG A 73 -1.72 -20.10 10.08
N GLY A 74 -1.48 -19.52 11.25
CA GLY A 74 -0.73 -20.16 12.35
C GLY A 74 -1.46 -21.34 12.98
N GLY A 75 -2.80 -21.37 12.94
CA GLY A 75 -3.60 -22.51 13.36
C GLY A 75 -3.53 -23.74 12.42
N GLY A 76 -2.81 -23.65 11.30
CA GLY A 76 -2.63 -24.76 10.34
C GLY A 76 -1.23 -25.38 10.33
N SER A 77 -0.33 -25.01 11.25
CA SER A 77 1.02 -25.58 11.39
C SER A 77 1.25 -26.28 12.73
N ALA A 78 0.17 -26.80 13.34
CA ALA A 78 0.23 -27.71 14.48
C ALA A 78 -0.67 -28.92 14.19
N ALA A 79 -0.25 -29.73 13.20
CA ALA A 79 -0.69 -31.10 12.93
C ALA A 79 0.34 -31.76 12.01
#